data_AF-A0A1M6L5U7-F1
#
_entry.id   AF-A0A1M6L5U7-F1
#
_cell.length_a   1.000
_cell.length_b   1.000
_cell.length_c   1.000
_cell.angle_alpha   90.00
_cell.angle_beta   90.00
_cell.angle_gamma   90.00
#
_symmetry.space_group_name_H-M   'P 1'
#
loop_
_entity.id
_entity.type
_entity.pdbx_description
1 polymer ?
#
loop_
_entity_poly.entity_id
_entity_poly.type
_entity_poly.pdbx_seq_one_letter_code
_entity_poly.pdbx_strand_id
1 'polypeptide(L)'
;MMTKYKQIQNPETGETEFQFNATLLKIGKSVLENANEKLFKVVTLKFNLPDGEEVERTAICYQSNYQYGVEEGKDYLCNLSYDKEANPQIRMSHLTNADRATASDFAGLLQVSSQLIDDEAVI
;
A
#
# COMPACT_ATOMS: atom_id res chain seq x y z
N MET A 1 11.78 -5.33 5.29
CA MET A 1 10.73 -5.18 6.33
C MET A 1 9.62 -6.16 6.01
N MET A 2 8.95 -6.72 7.01
CA MET A 2 7.81 -7.63 6.79
C MET A 2 6.57 -6.82 6.38
N THR A 3 5.83 -7.30 5.39
CA THR A 3 4.58 -6.67 4.95
C THR A 3 3.55 -6.69 6.08
N LYS A 4 3.00 -5.52 6.42
CA LYS A 4 1.92 -5.37 7.41
C LYS A 4 0.58 -5.49 6.70
N TYR A 5 -0.25 -6.43 7.15
CA TYR A 5 -1.61 -6.61 6.65
C TYR A 5 -2.61 -6.01 7.64
N LYS A 6 -3.45 -5.10 7.16
CA LYS A 6 -4.53 -4.50 7.92
C LYS A 6 -5.86 -5.05 7.41
N GLN A 7 -6.59 -5.75 8.25
CA GLN A 7 -7.97 -6.12 7.95
C GLN A 7 -8.84 -4.85 7.86
N ILE A 8 -9.63 -4.74 6.81
CA ILE A 8 -10.59 -3.68 6.57
C ILE A 8 -11.93 -4.27 6.13
N GLN A 9 -12.99 -3.50 6.24
CA GLN A 9 -14.29 -3.83 5.66
C GLN A 9 -14.54 -2.95 4.45
N ASN A 10 -14.90 -3.55 3.32
CA ASN A 10 -15.29 -2.80 2.14
C ASN A 10 -16.64 -2.09 2.42
N PRO A 11 -16.73 -0.76 2.32
CA PRO A 11 -17.95 -0.03 2.66
C PRO A 11 -19.08 -0.24 1.65
N GLU A 12 -18.75 -0.62 0.41
CA GLU A 12 -19.75 -0.85 -0.65
C GLU A 12 -20.33 -2.26 -0.57
N THR A 13 -19.49 -3.27 -0.34
CA THR A 13 -19.91 -4.68 -0.37
C THR A 13 -20.11 -5.29 1.01
N GLY A 14 -19.54 -4.68 2.07
CA GLY A 14 -19.51 -5.24 3.42
C GLY A 14 -18.50 -6.37 3.62
N GLU A 15 -17.78 -6.78 2.57
CA GLU A 15 -16.84 -7.89 2.59
C GLU A 15 -15.54 -7.53 3.34
N THR A 16 -14.91 -8.55 3.92
CA THR A 16 -13.59 -8.39 4.55
C THR A 16 -12.50 -8.37 3.48
N GLU A 17 -11.63 -7.37 3.54
CA GLU A 17 -10.42 -7.27 2.71
C GLU A 17 -9.18 -7.08 3.60
N PHE A 18 -8.00 -7.32 3.03
CA PHE A 18 -6.72 -7.08 3.68
C PHE A 18 -5.92 -6.04 2.90
N GLN A 19 -5.60 -4.94 3.56
CA GLN A 19 -4.85 -3.84 3.00
C GLN A 19 -3.37 -3.93 3.39
N PHE A 20 -2.47 -3.72 2.43
CA PHE A 20 -1.02 -3.79 2.64
C PHE A 20 -0.28 -2.96 1.58
N ASN A 21 1.00 -2.68 1.80
CA ASN A 21 1.86 -2.06 0.80
C ASN A 21 2.72 -3.11 0.09
N ALA A 22 2.95 -2.93 -1.21
CA ALA A 22 3.81 -3.76 -2.02
C ALA A 22 4.58 -2.94 -3.05
N THR A 23 5.79 -3.36 -3.39
CA THR A 23 6.62 -2.72 -4.40
C THR A 23 6.16 -3.11 -5.80
N LEU A 24 5.88 -2.14 -6.66
CA LEU A 24 5.56 -2.36 -8.06
C LEU A 24 6.84 -2.74 -8.82
N LEU A 25 6.94 -3.97 -9.30
CA LEU A 25 8.10 -4.41 -10.08
C LEU A 25 7.93 -4.18 -11.58
N LYS A 26 6.72 -4.40 -12.09
CA LYS A 26 6.48 -4.38 -13.53
C LYS A 26 5.07 -3.97 -13.89
N ILE A 27 4.94 -3.16 -14.93
CA ILE A 27 3.66 -2.81 -15.53
C ILE A 27 3.43 -3.62 -16.82
N GLY A 28 2.32 -4.35 -16.88
CA GLY A 28 1.91 -5.04 -18.10
C GLY A 28 1.67 -4.08 -19.27
N LYS A 29 2.07 -4.49 -20.47
CA LYS A 29 1.92 -3.67 -21.69
C LYS A 29 0.47 -3.62 -22.17
N SER A 30 -0.22 -4.75 -22.12
CA SER A 30 -1.60 -4.88 -22.59
C SER A 30 -2.59 -4.24 -21.62
N VAL A 31 -3.52 -3.47 -22.17
CA VAL A 31 -4.73 -3.06 -21.46
C VAL A 31 -5.79 -4.14 -21.67
N LEU A 32 -6.41 -4.56 -20.57
CA LEU A 32 -7.46 -5.56 -20.54
C LEU A 32 -8.75 -4.91 -20.03
N GLU A 33 -9.88 -5.54 -20.30
CA GLU A 33 -11.20 -5.09 -19.89
C GLU A 33 -11.88 -6.23 -19.12
N ASN A 34 -12.52 -5.91 -18.00
CA ASN A 34 -13.30 -6.90 -17.26
C ASN A 34 -14.78 -6.89 -17.71
N ALA A 35 -15.58 -7.82 -17.20
CA ALA A 35 -16.99 -7.93 -17.55
C ALA A 35 -17.85 -6.69 -17.19
N ASN A 36 -17.32 -5.78 -16.38
CA ASN A 36 -17.96 -4.52 -16.00
C ASN A 36 -17.39 -3.32 -16.78
N GLU A 37 -16.77 -3.56 -17.94
CA GLU A 37 -16.18 -2.55 -18.83
C GLU A 37 -15.06 -1.71 -18.18
N LYS A 38 -14.50 -2.18 -17.06
CA LYS A 38 -13.39 -1.48 -16.39
C LYS A 38 -12.07 -1.91 -17.03
N LEU A 39 -11.38 -0.95 -17.61
CA LEU A 39 -10.04 -1.13 -18.15
C LEU A 39 -9.01 -1.27 -17.03
N PHE A 40 -8.07 -2.19 -17.19
CA PHE A 40 -7.00 -2.45 -16.25
C PHE A 40 -5.74 -2.97 -16.94
N LYS A 41 -4.63 -2.94 -16.19
CA LYS A 41 -3.38 -3.62 -16.55
C LYS A 41 -3.06 -4.64 -15.47
N VAL A 42 -2.48 -5.77 -15.87
CA VAL A 42 -1.85 -6.70 -14.93
C VAL A 42 -0.49 -6.13 -14.55
N VAL A 43 -0.21 -6.04 -13.26
CA VAL A 43 1.08 -5.59 -12.72
C VAL A 43 1.71 -6.69 -11.89
N THR A 44 3.03 -6.68 -11.76
CA THR A 44 3.78 -7.57 -10.87
C THR A 44 4.18 -6.81 -9.61
N LEU A 45 3.85 -7.36 -8.45
CA LEU A 45 4.14 -6.80 -7.15
C LEU A 45 5.10 -7.69 -6.37
N LYS A 46 5.92 -7.07 -5.53
CA LYS A 46 6.82 -7.72 -4.58
C LYS A 46 6.43 -7.37 -3.15
N PHE A 47 6.25 -8.38 -2.31
CA PHE A 47 5.86 -8.25 -0.91
C PHE A 47 6.17 -9.54 -0.13
N ASN A 48 6.05 -9.52 1.20
CA ASN A 48 6.22 -10.70 2.03
C ASN A 48 4.87 -11.33 2.39
N LEU A 49 4.77 -12.65 2.30
CA LEU A 49 3.65 -13.43 2.83
C LEU A 49 3.58 -13.35 4.38
N PRO A 50 2.49 -13.80 5.01
CA PRO A 50 2.35 -13.78 6.47
C PRO A 50 3.40 -14.59 7.23
N ASP A 51 4.03 -15.59 6.59
CA ASP A 51 5.14 -16.36 7.13
C ASP A 51 6.52 -15.68 6.96
N GLY A 52 6.55 -14.53 6.26
CA GLY A 52 7.75 -13.75 5.98
C GLY A 52 8.40 -14.05 4.63
N GLU A 53 7.95 -15.06 3.88
CA GLU A 53 8.51 -15.38 2.57
C GLU A 53 8.29 -14.21 1.60
N GLU A 54 9.37 -13.75 0.97
CA GLU A 54 9.28 -12.72 -0.06
C GLU A 54 8.84 -13.34 -1.40
N VAL A 55 7.79 -12.79 -1.99
CA VAL A 55 7.17 -13.34 -3.21
C VAL A 55 6.91 -12.26 -4.25
N GLU A 56 6.83 -12.70 -5.51
CA GLU A 56 6.32 -11.91 -6.63
C GLU A 56 4.97 -12.46 -7.08
N ARG A 57 3.94 -11.62 -7.11
CA ARG A 57 2.58 -12.01 -7.54
C ARG A 57 1.96 -10.95 -8.44
N THR A 58 1.03 -11.38 -9.27
CA THR A 58 0.28 -10.49 -10.15
C THR A 58 -0.84 -9.79 -9.39
N ALA A 59 -1.12 -8.54 -9.76
CA ALA A 59 -2.27 -7.78 -9.29
C ALA A 59 -2.95 -7.05 -10.44
N ILE A 60 -4.18 -6.61 -10.19
CA ILE A 60 -4.94 -5.74 -11.10
C ILE A 60 -4.66 -4.29 -10.73
N CYS A 61 -4.21 -3.49 -11.69
CA CYS A 61 -4.19 -2.03 -11.59
C CYS A 61 -5.19 -1.44 -12.58
N TYR A 62 -6.29 -0.89 -12.07
CA TYR A 62 -7.30 -0.25 -12.91
C TYR A 62 -6.77 1.01 -13.60
N GLN A 63 -7.38 1.39 -14.73
CA GLN A 63 -7.05 2.59 -15.48
C GLN A 63 -7.08 3.85 -14.65
N SER A 64 -8.11 3.98 -13.81
CA SER A 64 -8.22 5.07 -12.85
C SER A 64 -7.04 5.15 -11.89
N ASN A 65 -6.21 4.12 -11.73
CA ASN A 65 -5.00 4.16 -10.90
C ASN A 65 -3.74 4.37 -11.74
N TYR A 66 -3.49 3.56 -12.78
CA TYR A 66 -2.22 3.70 -13.52
C TYR A 66 -2.10 5.03 -14.28
N GLN A 67 -3.21 5.70 -14.60
CA GLN A 67 -3.19 7.02 -15.25
C GLN A 67 -2.67 8.14 -14.34
N TYR A 68 -2.59 7.92 -13.02
CA TYR A 68 -1.92 8.85 -12.10
C TYR A 68 -0.38 8.82 -12.20
N GLY A 69 0.18 7.96 -13.06
CA GLY A 69 1.63 7.88 -13.27
C GLY A 69 2.33 7.00 -12.25
N VAL A 70 1.85 5.77 -12.07
CA VAL A 70 2.55 4.78 -11.22
C VAL A 70 3.90 4.40 -11.83
N GLU A 71 4.91 4.19 -10.98
CA GLU A 71 6.29 3.95 -11.38
C GLU A 71 6.81 2.63 -10.78
N GLU A 72 7.53 1.85 -11.59
CA GLU A 72 8.23 0.66 -11.13
C GLU A 72 9.29 1.05 -10.07
N GLY A 73 9.44 0.21 -9.04
CA GLY A 73 10.33 0.44 -7.89
C GLY A 73 9.70 1.19 -6.72
N LYS A 74 8.46 1.69 -6.83
CA LYS A 74 7.75 2.37 -5.73
C LYS A 74 6.77 1.45 -5.01
N ASP A 75 6.49 1.77 -3.75
CA ASP A 75 5.52 1.05 -2.91
C ASP A 75 4.12 1.65 -3.04
N TYR A 76 3.14 0.79 -3.32
CA TYR A 76 1.75 1.18 -3.50
C TYR A 76 0.82 0.40 -2.57
N LEU A 77 -0.28 1.07 -2.23
CA LEU A 77 -1.37 0.50 -1.46
C LEU A 77 -2.11 -0.56 -2.28
N CYS A 78 -2.24 -1.73 -1.69
CA CYS A 78 -2.90 -2.90 -2.26
C CYS A 78 -4.00 -3.40 -1.34
N ASN A 79 -5.07 -3.90 -1.97
CA ASN A 79 -6.14 -4.61 -1.29
C ASN A 79 -6.18 -6.06 -1.80
N LEU A 80 -6.12 -7.01 -0.88
CA LEU A 80 -6.39 -8.42 -1.10
C LEU A 80 -7.84 -8.71 -0.69
N SER A 81 -8.62 -9.26 -1.62
CA SER A 81 -9.92 -9.83 -1.34
C SER A 81 -9.99 -11.26 -1.85
N TYR A 82 -11.06 -11.96 -1.51
CA TYR A 82 -11.33 -13.31 -1.97
C TYR A 82 -12.64 -13.31 -2.75
N ASP A 83 -12.69 -14.05 -3.85
CA ASP A 83 -13.96 -14.28 -4.55
C ASP A 83 -14.82 -15.34 -3.82
N LYS A 84 -15.98 -15.66 -4.41
CA LYS A 84 -16.93 -16.63 -3.83
C LYS A 84 -16.37 -18.06 -3.74
N GLU A 85 -15.32 -18.36 -4.51
CA GLU A 85 -14.63 -19.66 -4.52
C GLU A 85 -13.36 -19.63 -3.63
N ALA A 86 -13.17 -18.56 -2.85
CA ALA A 86 -12.00 -18.31 -2.02
C ALA A 86 -10.69 -18.14 -2.79
N ASN A 87 -10.75 -17.77 -4.08
CA ASN A 87 -9.55 -17.41 -4.82
C ASN A 87 -9.09 -15.99 -4.44
N PRO A 88 -7.79 -15.79 -4.15
CA PRO A 88 -7.28 -14.47 -3.79
C PRO A 88 -7.16 -13.58 -5.02
N GLN A 89 -7.54 -12.31 -4.86
CA GLN A 89 -7.34 -11.27 -5.85
C GLN A 89 -6.71 -10.04 -5.21
N ILE A 90 -5.61 -9.56 -5.80
CA ILE A 90 -4.92 -8.34 -5.37
C ILE A 90 -5.27 -7.21 -6.34
N ARG A 91 -5.65 -6.06 -5.79
CA ARG A 91 -5.87 -4.79 -6.50
C ARG A 91 -4.90 -3.73 -6.02
N MET A 92 -4.18 -3.10 -6.94
CA MET A 92 -3.23 -2.03 -6.65
C MET A 92 -3.87 -0.65 -6.91
N SER A 93 -3.68 0.27 -5.98
CA SER A 93 -4.02 1.69 -6.10
C SER A 93 -2.82 2.52 -6.60
N HIS A 94 -3.07 3.76 -7.01
CA HIS A 94 -2.02 4.76 -7.21
C HIS A 94 -1.51 5.38 -5.90
N LEU A 95 -2.23 5.15 -4.80
CA LEU A 95 -1.89 5.69 -3.50
C LEU A 95 -0.63 5.02 -2.94
N THR A 96 0.34 5.83 -2.54
CA THR A 96 1.51 5.40 -1.77
C THR A 96 1.19 5.63 -0.29
N ASN A 97 0.82 4.58 0.43
CA ASN A 97 0.57 4.73 1.87
C ASN A 97 1.92 4.62 2.58
N ALA A 98 2.47 5.74 3.03
CA ALA A 98 3.58 5.69 3.97
C ALA A 98 3.10 5.12 5.31
N ASP A 99 3.97 4.41 6.03
CA ASP A 99 3.69 4.07 7.42
C ASP A 99 3.35 5.36 8.18
N ARG A 100 2.30 5.33 8.99
CA ARG A 100 1.99 6.46 9.87
C ARG A 100 3.21 6.71 10.75
N ALA A 101 3.62 7.97 10.83
CA ALA A 101 4.62 8.35 11.79
C ALA A 101 4.16 7.98 13.20
N THR A 102 5.10 7.44 13.97
CA THR A 102 4.94 6.97 15.33
C THR A 102 5.43 8.03 16.31
N ALA A 103 5.06 7.92 17.58
CA ALA A 103 5.60 8.80 18.62
C ALA A 103 7.14 8.68 18.71
N SER A 104 7.69 7.50 18.42
CA SER A 104 9.13 7.25 18.42
C SER A 104 9.88 8.03 17.35
N ASP A 105 9.27 8.20 16.16
CA ASP A 105 9.89 8.96 15.05
C ASP A 105 10.16 10.43 15.42
N PHE A 106 9.44 10.95 16.42
CA PHE A 106 9.54 12.33 16.88
C PHE A 106 9.99 12.47 18.34
N ALA A 107 10.40 11.38 19.00
CA ALA A 107 10.74 11.39 20.43
C ALA A 107 11.86 12.39 20.77
N GLY A 108 12.80 12.62 19.85
CA GLY A 108 13.88 13.59 20.02
C GLY A 108 13.45 15.06 19.91
N LEU A 109 12.33 15.38 19.24
CA LEU A 109 11.85 16.77 19.12
C LEU A 109 11.39 17.32 20.48
N LEU A 110 10.80 16.45 21.32
CA LEU A 110 10.33 16.83 22.65
C LEU A 110 11.50 17.10 23.61
N GLN A 111 12.64 16.41 23.46
CA GLN A 111 13.86 16.67 24.23
C GLN A 111 14.54 17.99 23.85
N VAL A 112 14.57 18.31 22.55
CA VAL A 112 15.19 19.57 22.06
C VAL A 112 14.39 20.79 22.51
N SER A 113 13.06 20.71 22.56
CA SER A 113 12.23 21.79 23.12
C SER A 113 12.51 22.08 24.60
N SER A 114 12.92 21.08 25.39
CA SER A 114 13.29 21.30 26.80
C SER A 114 14.61 22.06 26.93
N GLN A 115 15.58 21.81 26.04
CA GLN A 115 16.89 22.47 26.06
C GLN A 115 16.83 23.90 25.53
N LEU A 116 16.00 24.17 24.52
CA LEU A 116 15.86 25.53 23.95
C LEU A 116 15.08 26.48 24.86
N ILE A 117 14.15 25.98 25.68
CA ILE A 117 13.43 26.81 26.67
C ILE A 117 14.37 27.25 27.81
N ASP A 118 15.39 26.46 28.15
CA ASP A 118 16.41 26.84 29.15
C ASP A 118 17.44 27.84 28.60
N ASP A 119 17.72 27.84 27.29
CA ASP A 119 18.69 28.76 26.68
C ASP A 119 18.11 30.15 26.30
N GLU A 120 16.79 30.30 26.14
CA GLU A 120 16.15 31.62 25.95
C GLU A 120 15.84 32.36 27.26
N ALA A 121 16.18 31.77 28.42
CA ALA A 121 16.04 32.40 29.73
C ALA A 121 17.40 32.91 30.27
N VAL A 122 18.08 33.79 29.54
CA VAL A 122 19.25 34.52 30.05
C VAL A 122 19.15 36.02 29.77
N ILE A 123 18.77 36.72 30.86
CA ILE A 123 18.83 38.17 31.20
C ILE A 123 17.76 39.09 30.60
#